data_AF-A0A9D8WJJ3-F1
#
_entry.id   AF-A0A9D8WJJ3-F1
#
_cell.length_a   1.000
_cell.length_b   1.000
_cell.length_c   1.000
_cell.angle_alpha   90.00
_cell.angle_beta   90.00
_cell.angle_gamma   90.00
#
_symmetry.space_group_name_H-M   'P 1'
#
loop_
_entity.id
_entity.type
_entity.pdbx_description
1 polymer ?
#
loop_
_entity_poly.entity_id
_entity_poly.type
_entity_poly.pdbx_seq_one_letter_code
_entity_poly.pdbx_strand_id
1 'polypeptide(L)'
;MRLIILCLILCTSGFNPALAEKRIALVIGNSAYETTGWDLENPVNDAELISGALETVGFEVHTVLDGSKTDIEEAFQAHADRLKEAGEEAVGFFFYAGHGAQHRGVNYLISSDAQLRSGLDLMRQPKLDLVMDYLEYAGNQTNFIVLDACRNNPLPASMRSAPQGLASSQRIRGTLIAYSTAPGMVAEDGTGQTNSSYSAALATLITQPGYAVETLFRVVATRVEDRTEGMQVPWTESGLRGEADFCFAGCELVAENDEEAAALAEVVTSDDPLMMEVFLDIFPETQHRTYLESRMRQIEIERSAADEIAKANESAAFLREALGVTSLVSEMITPWTGDPQQITARLGMEARIAEQDPAYAKLEESLFIFFDENSSTLSEEALEHLSLFATYTAEPHLRENGPSTLSIVASCSPDETDMEICQDRAFVVRDQLIANEIYDVAIRLTENWGSIRQISAGDSGFEPEALNRYAAIMLLSDTPDD
;
A
#
# COMPACT_ATOMS: atom_id res chain seq x y z
N MET A 1 -6.85 -73.35 45.49
CA MET A 1 -7.25 -72.08 46.15
C MET A 1 -5.95 -71.30 46.35
N ARG A 2 -5.54 -70.29 45.60
CA ARG A 2 -6.17 -69.28 44.72
C ARG A 2 -5.16 -68.97 43.58
N LEU A 3 -5.61 -68.85 42.34
CA LEU A 3 -4.83 -68.23 41.25
C LEU A 3 -5.31 -66.78 41.12
N ILE A 4 -4.38 -65.83 41.24
CA ILE A 4 -4.61 -64.40 41.01
C ILE A 4 -4.46 -64.17 39.50
N ILE A 5 -5.56 -63.83 38.82
CA ILE A 5 -5.55 -63.37 37.43
C ILE A 5 -5.38 -61.85 37.48
N LEU A 6 -4.20 -61.38 37.06
CA LEU A 6 -3.90 -59.98 36.84
C LEU A 6 -4.54 -59.55 35.53
N CYS A 7 -5.61 -58.76 35.62
CA CYS A 7 -6.33 -58.20 34.49
C CYS A 7 -5.49 -57.02 33.94
N LEU A 8 -4.72 -57.25 32.88
CA LEU A 8 -4.10 -56.19 32.09
C LEU A 8 -5.23 -55.47 31.32
N ILE A 9 -5.69 -54.35 31.86
CA ILE A 9 -6.53 -53.40 31.14
C ILE A 9 -5.59 -52.66 30.18
N LEU A 10 -5.53 -53.13 28.93
CA LEU A 10 -4.97 -52.37 27.82
C LEU A 10 -5.94 -51.22 27.55
N CYS A 11 -5.71 -50.07 28.18
CA CYS A 11 -6.25 -48.79 27.71
C CYS A 11 -5.62 -48.51 26.35
N THR A 12 -6.26 -49.02 25.30
CA THR A 12 -6.05 -48.51 23.95
C THR A 12 -6.74 -47.16 23.91
N SER A 13 -6.00 -46.12 24.31
CA SER A 13 -6.33 -44.74 23.97
C SER A 13 -6.32 -44.67 22.44
N GLY A 14 -7.49 -44.87 21.84
CA GLY A 14 -7.72 -44.53 20.45
C GLY A 14 -7.48 -43.04 20.32
N PHE A 15 -6.31 -42.64 19.82
CA PHE A 15 -6.15 -41.40 19.10
C PHE A 15 -7.16 -41.45 17.95
N ASN A 16 -8.37 -40.95 18.16
CA ASN A 16 -9.13 -40.40 17.04
C ASN A 16 -8.27 -39.24 16.56
N PRO A 17 -7.73 -39.26 15.32
CA PRO A 17 -7.34 -38.00 14.73
C PRO A 17 -8.63 -37.17 14.75
N ALA A 18 -8.66 -36.09 15.53
CA ALA A 18 -9.53 -35.00 15.17
C ALA A 18 -9.25 -34.75 13.70
N LEU A 19 -10.23 -34.97 12.82
CA LEU A 19 -10.07 -34.65 11.42
C LEU A 19 -9.77 -33.15 11.41
N ALA A 20 -8.50 -32.79 11.20
CA ALA A 20 -8.13 -31.41 11.01
C ALA A 20 -8.96 -30.93 9.82
N GLU A 21 -9.78 -29.90 10.05
CA GLU A 21 -10.62 -29.30 9.03
C GLU A 21 -9.76 -28.98 7.80
N LYS A 22 -10.25 -29.33 6.61
CA LYS A 22 -9.49 -29.08 5.38
C LYS A 22 -9.55 -27.60 5.03
N ARG A 23 -8.40 -26.95 4.95
CA ARG A 23 -8.26 -25.52 4.69
C ARG A 23 -7.75 -25.31 3.26
N ILE A 24 -8.53 -24.63 2.43
CA ILE A 24 -8.23 -24.45 1.01
C ILE A 24 -8.34 -22.97 0.69
N ALA A 25 -7.32 -22.41 0.04
CA ALA A 25 -7.30 -21.00 -0.33
C ALA A 25 -7.14 -20.80 -1.84
N LEU A 26 -7.77 -19.74 -2.35
CA LEU A 26 -7.50 -19.15 -3.64
C LEU A 26 -7.03 -17.71 -3.41
N VAL A 27 -5.84 -17.38 -3.90
CA VAL A 27 -5.22 -16.06 -3.75
C VAL A 27 -4.94 -15.51 -5.14
N ILE A 28 -5.41 -14.30 -5.43
CA ILE A 28 -5.24 -13.67 -6.74
C ILE A 28 -4.60 -12.29 -6.56
N GLY A 29 -3.54 -12.00 -7.30
CA GLY A 29 -2.87 -10.70 -7.32
C GLY A 29 -2.65 -10.24 -8.76
N ASN A 30 -3.26 -9.12 -9.15
CA ASN A 30 -3.11 -8.56 -10.50
C ASN A 30 -2.44 -7.19 -10.44
N SER A 31 -1.20 -7.14 -10.90
CA SER A 31 -0.33 -5.97 -10.98
C SER A 31 -0.14 -5.49 -12.42
N ALA A 32 0.15 -6.38 -13.36
CA ALA A 32 0.46 -6.05 -14.76
C ALA A 32 -0.80 -6.15 -15.64
N TYR A 33 -1.39 -5.01 -15.99
CA TYR A 33 -2.60 -4.95 -16.82
C TYR A 33 -2.24 -4.67 -18.28
N GLU A 34 -2.89 -5.38 -19.21
CA GLU A 34 -2.71 -5.12 -20.65
C GLU A 34 -3.14 -3.71 -21.06
N THR A 35 -4.02 -3.07 -20.28
CA THR A 35 -4.42 -1.69 -20.50
C THR A 35 -3.35 -0.74 -19.97
N THR A 36 -2.78 0.07 -20.86
CA THR A 36 -1.73 1.04 -20.55
C THR A 36 -2.13 1.99 -19.42
N GLY A 37 -1.23 2.15 -18.44
CA GLY A 37 -1.40 3.05 -17.29
C GLY A 37 -2.27 2.50 -16.17
N TRP A 38 -2.58 1.20 -16.18
CA TRP A 38 -3.35 0.54 -15.12
C TRP A 38 -2.49 -0.36 -14.24
N ASP A 39 -1.18 -0.39 -14.46
CA ASP A 39 -0.29 -1.22 -13.65
C ASP A 39 -0.30 -0.79 -12.19
N LEU A 40 -0.21 -1.78 -11.28
CA LEU A 40 -0.18 -1.60 -9.83
C LEU A 40 1.08 -2.25 -9.26
N GLU A 41 1.76 -1.57 -8.33
CA GLU A 41 3.06 -2.02 -7.82
C GLU A 41 2.95 -3.24 -6.88
N ASN A 42 1.93 -3.28 -6.03
CA ASN A 42 1.86 -4.17 -4.87
C ASN A 42 1.05 -5.48 -5.00
N PRO A 43 -0.01 -5.60 -5.82
CA PRO A 43 -0.91 -6.75 -5.78
C PRO A 43 -0.27 -8.14 -5.91
N VAL A 44 0.76 -8.30 -6.74
CA VAL A 44 1.50 -9.55 -6.85
C VAL A 44 2.27 -9.86 -5.56
N ASN A 45 2.96 -8.88 -4.98
CA ASN A 45 3.68 -9.05 -3.71
C ASN A 45 2.70 -9.37 -2.57
N ASP A 46 1.56 -8.68 -2.53
CA ASP A 46 0.49 -8.91 -1.55
C ASP A 46 -0.05 -10.35 -1.64
N ALA A 47 -0.31 -10.83 -2.86
CA ALA A 47 -0.77 -12.20 -3.09
C ALA A 47 0.28 -13.23 -2.64
N GLU A 48 1.56 -13.02 -2.91
CA GLU A 48 2.62 -13.91 -2.44
C GLU A 48 2.74 -13.90 -0.91
N LEU A 49 2.69 -12.72 -0.29
CA LEU A 49 2.75 -12.55 1.16
C LEU A 49 1.60 -13.28 1.87
N ILE A 50 0.37 -13.09 1.38
CA ILE A 50 -0.82 -13.74 1.94
C ILE A 50 -0.80 -15.25 1.69
N SER A 51 -0.33 -15.69 0.51
CA SER A 51 -0.17 -17.12 0.22
C SER A 51 0.75 -17.78 1.24
N GLY A 52 1.94 -17.21 1.47
CA GLY A 52 2.90 -17.71 2.45
C GLY A 52 2.31 -17.75 3.87
N ALA A 53 1.63 -16.68 4.30
CA ALA A 53 0.99 -16.63 5.62
C ALA A 53 -0.06 -17.73 5.80
N LEU A 54 -0.92 -17.95 4.80
CA LEU A 54 -1.96 -18.99 4.83
C LEU A 54 -1.37 -20.39 4.85
N GLU A 55 -0.31 -20.65 4.09
CA GLU A 55 0.40 -21.93 4.09
C GLU A 55 0.95 -22.25 5.48
N THR A 56 1.51 -21.26 6.21
CA THR A 56 2.04 -21.49 7.57
C THR A 56 0.97 -21.95 8.56
N VAL A 57 -0.29 -21.59 8.32
CA VAL A 57 -1.44 -21.99 9.15
C VAL A 57 -2.25 -23.13 8.51
N GLY A 58 -1.64 -23.86 7.57
CA GLY A 58 -2.14 -25.15 7.07
C GLY A 58 -3.15 -25.07 5.93
N PHE A 59 -3.27 -23.93 5.24
CA PHE A 59 -4.05 -23.87 4.00
C PHE A 59 -3.30 -24.53 2.83
N GLU A 60 -4.05 -25.25 2.01
CA GLU A 60 -3.62 -25.60 0.66
C GLU A 60 -3.95 -24.44 -0.28
N VAL A 61 -2.94 -23.64 -0.65
CA VAL A 61 -3.13 -22.41 -1.42
C VAL A 61 -3.00 -22.65 -2.94
N HIS A 62 -3.87 -22.04 -3.73
CA HIS A 62 -3.71 -21.86 -5.17
C HIS A 62 -3.55 -20.36 -5.46
N THR A 63 -2.40 -19.96 -5.99
CA THR A 63 -2.08 -18.56 -6.27
C THR A 63 -2.15 -18.29 -7.76
N VAL A 64 -2.86 -17.23 -8.16
CA VAL A 64 -2.95 -16.74 -9.55
C VAL A 64 -2.39 -15.33 -9.58
N LEU A 65 -1.32 -15.13 -10.35
CA LEU A 65 -0.67 -13.84 -10.53
C LEU A 65 -0.95 -13.31 -11.94
N ASP A 66 -1.31 -12.04 -12.06
CA ASP A 66 -1.67 -11.37 -13.31
C ASP A 66 -2.64 -12.20 -14.17
N GLY A 67 -3.66 -12.75 -13.51
CA GLY A 67 -4.62 -13.68 -14.10
C GLY A 67 -5.55 -13.01 -15.10
N SER A 68 -5.66 -13.61 -16.28
CA SER A 68 -6.66 -13.24 -17.28
C SER A 68 -8.06 -13.55 -16.74
N LYS A 69 -9.09 -13.03 -17.43
CA LYS A 69 -10.47 -13.34 -17.07
C LYS A 69 -10.72 -14.85 -17.01
N THR A 70 -10.16 -15.59 -17.97
CA THR A 70 -10.34 -17.05 -18.04
C THR A 70 -9.67 -17.73 -16.86
N ASP A 71 -8.44 -17.32 -16.53
CA ASP A 71 -7.70 -17.90 -15.39
C ASP A 71 -8.45 -17.69 -14.08
N ILE A 72 -9.02 -16.50 -13.86
CA ILE A 72 -9.80 -16.17 -12.66
C ILE A 72 -11.08 -17.01 -12.58
N GLU A 73 -11.86 -17.10 -13.66
CA GLU A 73 -13.12 -17.87 -13.68
C GLU A 73 -12.87 -19.38 -13.52
N GLU A 74 -11.81 -19.92 -14.13
CA GLU A 74 -11.39 -21.32 -13.95
C GLU A 74 -10.88 -21.57 -12.53
N ALA A 75 -10.14 -20.63 -11.94
CA ALA A 75 -9.67 -20.74 -10.57
C ALA A 75 -10.83 -20.74 -9.55
N PHE A 76 -11.89 -19.95 -9.76
CA PHE A 76 -13.09 -20.00 -8.93
C PHE A 76 -13.75 -21.38 -8.97
N GLN A 77 -13.90 -21.94 -10.17
CA GLN A 77 -14.47 -23.27 -10.32
C GLN A 77 -13.60 -24.34 -9.64
N ALA A 78 -12.29 -24.32 -9.88
CA ALA A 78 -11.35 -25.28 -9.29
C ALA A 78 -11.33 -25.18 -7.76
N HIS A 79 -11.41 -23.97 -7.21
CA HIS A 79 -11.49 -23.75 -5.76
C HIS A 79 -12.77 -24.36 -5.16
N ALA A 80 -13.92 -24.13 -5.78
CA ALA A 80 -15.19 -24.69 -5.34
C ALA A 80 -15.24 -26.22 -5.45
N ASP A 81 -14.70 -26.80 -6.52
CA ASP A 81 -14.64 -28.26 -6.70
C ASP A 81 -13.75 -28.90 -5.62
N ARG A 82 -12.61 -28.29 -5.27
CA ARG A 82 -11.73 -28.75 -4.19
C ARG A 82 -12.40 -28.66 -2.81
N LEU A 83 -13.09 -27.55 -2.52
CA LEU A 83 -13.86 -27.41 -1.28
C LEU A 83 -14.96 -28.45 -1.16
N LYS A 84 -15.68 -28.70 -2.26
CA LYS A 84 -16.73 -29.72 -2.32
C LYS A 84 -16.20 -31.12 -2.07
N GLU A 85 -15.04 -31.46 -2.66
CA GLU A 85 -14.38 -32.74 -2.42
C GLU A 85 -13.93 -32.90 -0.96
N ALA A 86 -13.49 -31.80 -0.33
CA ALA A 86 -13.06 -31.77 1.06
C ALA A 86 -14.23 -31.88 2.07
N GLY A 87 -15.47 -31.54 1.67
CA GLY A 87 -16.69 -31.76 2.44
C GLY A 87 -17.18 -30.52 3.21
N GLU A 88 -18.29 -30.69 3.94
CA GLU A 88 -19.02 -29.57 4.58
C GLU A 88 -18.20 -28.82 5.65
N GLU A 89 -17.26 -29.50 6.30
CA GLU A 89 -16.38 -28.95 7.34
C GLU A 89 -15.15 -28.21 6.74
N ALA A 90 -15.01 -28.17 5.41
CA ALA A 90 -13.89 -27.46 4.79
C ALA A 90 -13.98 -25.94 5.00
N VAL A 91 -12.82 -25.30 5.09
CA VAL A 91 -12.67 -23.86 5.24
C VAL A 91 -12.17 -23.28 3.93
N GLY A 92 -12.97 -22.40 3.33
CA GLY A 92 -12.61 -21.65 2.13
C GLY A 92 -12.00 -20.30 2.50
N PHE A 93 -10.91 -19.93 1.82
CA PHE A 93 -10.35 -18.59 1.88
C PHE A 93 -10.14 -18.07 0.46
N PHE A 94 -10.67 -16.89 0.17
CA PHE A 94 -10.48 -16.20 -1.09
C PHE A 94 -9.84 -14.84 -0.83
N PHE A 95 -8.73 -14.54 -1.49
CA PHE A 95 -8.07 -13.25 -1.48
C PHE A 95 -7.94 -12.70 -2.89
N TYR A 96 -8.20 -11.41 -3.04
CA TYR A 96 -7.97 -10.68 -4.28
C TYR A 96 -7.31 -9.34 -4.01
N ALA A 97 -6.17 -9.09 -4.65
CA ALA A 97 -5.53 -7.77 -4.76
C ALA A 97 -5.49 -7.31 -6.22
N GLY A 98 -5.81 -6.04 -6.48
CA GLY A 98 -5.82 -5.46 -7.82
C GLY A 98 -6.92 -4.41 -8.04
N HIS A 99 -7.24 -4.12 -9.30
CA HIS A 99 -8.31 -3.17 -9.64
C HIS A 99 -9.69 -3.74 -9.35
N GLY A 100 -10.48 -3.00 -8.57
CA GLY A 100 -11.89 -3.31 -8.29
C GLY A 100 -12.81 -2.25 -8.87
N ALA A 101 -13.97 -2.66 -9.38
CA ALA A 101 -14.98 -1.72 -9.87
C ALA A 101 -16.39 -2.09 -9.42
N GLN A 102 -17.22 -1.08 -9.25
CA GLN A 102 -18.64 -1.25 -8.94
C GLN A 102 -19.51 -0.60 -10.00
N HIS A 103 -20.52 -1.34 -10.44
CA HIS A 103 -21.54 -0.80 -11.33
C HIS A 103 -22.91 -1.33 -10.94
N ARG A 104 -23.83 -0.40 -10.61
CA ARG A 104 -25.23 -0.70 -10.25
C ARG A 104 -25.35 -1.70 -9.09
N GLY A 105 -24.47 -1.57 -8.10
CA GLY A 105 -24.47 -2.45 -6.92
C GLY A 105 -23.85 -3.83 -7.15
N VAL A 106 -23.21 -4.06 -8.31
CA VAL A 106 -22.47 -5.29 -8.60
C VAL A 106 -20.97 -5.01 -8.55
N ASN A 107 -20.24 -5.91 -7.89
CA ASN A 107 -18.80 -5.85 -7.69
C ASN A 107 -18.07 -6.67 -8.74
N TYR A 108 -17.10 -6.05 -9.40
CA TYR A 108 -16.29 -6.65 -10.44
C TYR A 108 -14.83 -6.67 -10.01
N LEU A 109 -14.19 -7.82 -10.22
CA LEU A 109 -12.76 -8.03 -10.05
C LEU A 109 -12.13 -7.92 -11.44
N ILE A 110 -11.25 -6.94 -11.65
CA ILE A 110 -10.73 -6.64 -12.98
C ILE A 110 -9.58 -7.61 -13.29
N SER A 111 -9.69 -8.31 -14.42
CA SER A 111 -8.63 -9.21 -14.89
C SER A 111 -7.46 -8.44 -15.50
N SER A 112 -6.28 -9.05 -15.55
CA SER A 112 -5.08 -8.43 -16.16
C SER A 112 -5.28 -8.13 -17.66
N ASP A 113 -6.03 -8.98 -18.37
CA ASP A 113 -6.38 -8.84 -19.79
C ASP A 113 -7.60 -7.93 -20.05
N ALA A 114 -8.10 -7.23 -19.02
CA ALA A 114 -9.30 -6.42 -19.15
C ALA A 114 -9.09 -5.24 -20.11
N GLN A 115 -10.00 -5.09 -21.08
CA GLN A 115 -10.09 -3.92 -21.96
C GLN A 115 -11.42 -3.20 -21.74
N LEU A 116 -11.46 -2.23 -20.83
CA LEU A 116 -12.71 -1.54 -20.47
C LEU A 116 -12.89 -0.25 -21.28
N ARG A 117 -13.65 -0.33 -22.37
CA ARG A 117 -13.98 0.83 -23.21
C ARG A 117 -15.36 1.40 -22.90
N SER A 118 -16.20 0.60 -22.24
CA SER A 118 -17.58 0.94 -21.90
C SER A 118 -18.05 0.20 -20.64
N GLY A 119 -19.16 0.65 -20.05
CA GLY A 119 -19.82 -0.10 -18.97
C GLY A 119 -20.29 -1.51 -19.36
N LEU A 120 -20.47 -1.80 -20.65
CA LEU A 120 -20.78 -3.15 -21.13
C LEU A 120 -19.57 -4.09 -20.98
N ASP A 121 -18.36 -3.58 -21.19
CA ASP A 121 -17.12 -4.35 -21.03
C ASP A 121 -16.89 -4.68 -19.55
N LEU A 122 -17.17 -3.71 -18.66
CA LEU A 122 -17.15 -3.94 -17.21
C LEU A 122 -18.12 -5.05 -16.79
N MET A 123 -19.34 -5.09 -17.34
CA MET A 123 -20.32 -6.14 -17.02
C MET A 123 -19.89 -7.56 -17.44
N ARG A 124 -18.84 -7.68 -18.26
CA ARG A 124 -18.26 -8.97 -18.68
C ARG A 124 -17.10 -9.41 -17.79
N GLN A 125 -16.62 -8.58 -16.88
CA GLN A 125 -15.56 -8.95 -15.94
C GLN A 125 -16.06 -9.93 -14.87
N PRO A 126 -15.17 -10.72 -14.25
CA PRO A 126 -15.51 -11.57 -13.12
C PRO A 126 -16.24 -10.79 -12.02
N LYS A 127 -17.31 -11.37 -11.49
CA LYS A 127 -18.11 -10.75 -10.43
C LYS A 127 -17.74 -11.35 -9.09
N LEU A 128 -17.71 -10.54 -8.04
CA LEU A 128 -17.59 -11.07 -6.68
C LEU A 128 -18.76 -12.02 -6.34
N ASP A 129 -19.96 -11.74 -6.85
CA ASP A 129 -21.11 -12.62 -6.69
C ASP A 129 -20.89 -14.01 -7.31
N LEU A 130 -20.03 -14.12 -8.33
CA LEU A 130 -19.69 -15.41 -8.92
C LEU A 130 -18.90 -16.28 -7.93
N VAL A 131 -17.95 -15.68 -7.19
CA VAL A 131 -17.25 -16.38 -6.09
C VAL A 131 -18.25 -16.89 -5.07
N MET A 132 -19.21 -16.05 -4.67
CA MET A 132 -20.26 -16.45 -3.73
C MET A 132 -21.11 -17.62 -4.24
N ASP A 133 -21.54 -17.59 -5.51
CA ASP A 133 -22.31 -18.67 -6.12
C ASP A 133 -21.50 -19.99 -6.16
N TYR A 134 -20.18 -19.91 -6.38
CA TYR A 134 -19.27 -21.05 -6.34
C TYR A 134 -19.08 -21.62 -4.93
N LEU A 135 -18.97 -20.76 -3.90
CA LEU A 135 -18.92 -21.21 -2.51
C LEU A 135 -20.24 -21.86 -2.07
N GLU A 136 -21.39 -21.32 -2.51
CA GLU A 136 -22.70 -21.94 -2.27
C GLU A 136 -22.80 -23.33 -2.92
N TYR A 137 -22.25 -23.48 -4.13
CA TYR A 137 -22.15 -24.78 -4.80
C TYR A 137 -21.22 -25.77 -4.09
N ALA A 138 -20.14 -25.29 -3.49
CA ALA A 138 -19.19 -26.12 -2.76
C ALA A 138 -19.81 -26.73 -1.49
N GLY A 139 -20.71 -25.99 -0.83
CA GLY A 139 -21.50 -26.48 0.30
C GLY A 139 -20.75 -26.54 1.64
N ASN A 140 -19.53 -26.01 1.69
CA ASN A 140 -18.78 -25.88 2.93
C ASN A 140 -19.31 -24.72 3.80
N GLN A 141 -19.17 -24.83 5.13
CA GLN A 141 -19.90 -23.97 6.05
C GLN A 141 -19.16 -22.68 6.46
N THR A 142 -17.84 -22.63 6.27
CA THR A 142 -16.98 -21.52 6.72
C THR A 142 -16.17 -20.98 5.55
N ASN A 143 -16.35 -19.70 5.24
CA ASN A 143 -15.68 -19.01 4.15
C ASN A 143 -15.17 -17.63 4.57
N PHE A 144 -14.01 -17.26 4.06
CA PHE A 144 -13.42 -15.94 4.20
C PHE A 144 -13.18 -15.36 2.82
N ILE A 145 -13.66 -14.14 2.58
CA ILE A 145 -13.42 -13.39 1.34
C ILE A 145 -12.72 -12.09 1.74
N VAL A 146 -11.52 -11.89 1.27
CA VAL A 146 -10.68 -10.75 1.61
C VAL A 146 -10.35 -9.99 0.33
N LEU A 147 -10.65 -8.70 0.30
CA LEU A 147 -10.54 -7.87 -0.89
C LEU A 147 -9.63 -6.68 -0.61
N ASP A 148 -8.45 -6.70 -1.22
CA ASP A 148 -7.46 -5.64 -1.20
C ASP A 148 -7.38 -4.92 -2.55
N ALA A 149 -8.50 -4.30 -2.91
CA ALA A 149 -8.68 -3.73 -4.23
C ALA A 149 -8.97 -2.24 -4.17
N CYS A 150 -8.21 -1.47 -4.94
CA CYS A 150 -8.45 -0.05 -5.18
C CYS A 150 -9.84 0.13 -5.81
N ARG A 151 -10.60 1.10 -5.28
CA ARG A 151 -11.96 1.46 -5.73
C ARG A 151 -11.96 2.62 -6.74
N ASN A 152 -10.81 2.88 -7.37
CA ASN A 152 -10.68 3.84 -8.46
C ASN A 152 -11.35 3.25 -9.70
N ASN A 153 -12.63 3.59 -9.91
CA ASN A 153 -13.38 3.14 -11.07
C ASN A 153 -12.62 3.52 -12.35
N PRO A 154 -12.04 2.55 -13.08
CA PRO A 154 -11.13 2.85 -14.17
C PRO A 154 -11.90 3.17 -15.47
N LEU A 155 -13.22 3.41 -15.36
CA LEU A 155 -14.07 3.85 -16.46
C LEU A 155 -13.75 5.30 -16.90
N PRO A 156 -13.91 5.61 -18.20
CA PRO A 156 -13.80 6.97 -18.73
C PRO A 156 -14.66 7.98 -17.95
N ALA A 157 -14.17 9.22 -17.81
CA ALA A 157 -14.82 10.29 -17.04
C ALA A 157 -16.32 10.50 -17.37
N SER A 158 -16.72 10.23 -18.61
CA SER A 158 -18.10 10.30 -19.10
C SER A 158 -19.06 9.27 -18.50
N MET A 159 -18.58 8.27 -17.77
CA MET A 159 -19.38 7.21 -17.15
C MET A 159 -19.28 7.16 -15.61
N ARG A 160 -18.57 8.12 -14.97
CA ARG A 160 -18.34 8.19 -13.52
C ARG A 160 -19.56 8.65 -12.70
N SER A 161 -20.78 8.27 -13.08
CA SER A 161 -22.02 8.66 -12.36
C SER A 161 -22.43 7.70 -11.23
N ALA A 162 -21.53 6.81 -10.80
CA ALA A 162 -21.81 5.76 -9.81
C ALA A 162 -20.96 5.96 -8.52
N PRO A 163 -21.46 5.53 -7.34
CA PRO A 163 -20.70 5.58 -6.10
C PRO A 163 -19.33 4.89 -6.24
N GLN A 164 -18.27 5.46 -5.68
CA GLN A 164 -16.94 4.85 -5.70
C GLN A 164 -16.91 3.57 -4.85
N GLY A 165 -16.57 2.44 -5.48
CA GLY A 165 -16.22 1.18 -4.83
C GLY A 165 -17.29 0.09 -4.63
N LEU A 166 -16.84 -1.10 -4.20
CA LEU A 166 -17.65 -2.31 -3.97
C LEU A 166 -18.89 -2.09 -3.05
N ALA A 167 -20.03 -2.64 -3.48
CA ALA A 167 -21.29 -2.71 -2.75
C ALA A 167 -21.32 -3.87 -1.73
N SER A 168 -22.13 -3.72 -0.67
CA SER A 168 -22.39 -4.76 0.34
C SER A 168 -23.18 -5.94 -0.24
N SER A 169 -22.86 -7.18 0.17
CA SER A 169 -23.51 -8.41 -0.31
C SER A 169 -24.54 -8.95 0.69
N GLN A 170 -25.74 -9.33 0.22
CA GLN A 170 -26.82 -9.86 1.08
C GLN A 170 -26.70 -11.37 1.38
N ARG A 171 -25.70 -12.06 0.83
CA ARG A 171 -25.50 -13.51 0.96
C ARG A 171 -24.23 -13.83 1.77
N ILE A 172 -24.31 -13.66 3.09
CA ILE A 172 -23.17 -13.82 4.02
C ILE A 172 -23.24 -15.07 4.92
N ARG A 173 -24.20 -15.99 4.72
CA ARG A 173 -24.36 -17.13 5.64
C ARG A 173 -23.13 -18.04 5.58
N GLY A 174 -22.43 -18.18 6.70
CA GLY A 174 -21.19 -18.97 6.77
C GLY A 174 -19.97 -18.25 6.16
N THR A 175 -20.10 -16.95 5.83
CA THR A 175 -19.06 -16.19 5.16
C THR A 175 -18.74 -14.91 5.92
N LEU A 176 -17.45 -14.62 6.09
CA LEU A 176 -16.94 -13.31 6.48
C LEU A 176 -16.31 -12.65 5.26
N ILE A 177 -16.72 -11.41 4.97
CA ILE A 177 -16.12 -10.60 3.91
C ILE A 177 -15.37 -9.44 4.57
N ALA A 178 -14.08 -9.32 4.27
CA ALA A 178 -13.23 -8.24 4.73
C ALA A 178 -12.75 -7.38 3.55
N TYR A 179 -12.87 -6.07 3.69
CA TYR A 179 -12.49 -5.08 2.69
C TYR A 179 -11.35 -4.23 3.23
N SER A 180 -10.34 -3.96 2.41
CA SER A 180 -9.21 -3.14 2.81
C SER A 180 -9.54 -1.66 3.03
N THR A 181 -10.69 -1.18 2.54
CA THR A 181 -11.20 0.18 2.83
C THR A 181 -12.73 0.24 2.83
N ALA A 182 -13.28 1.29 3.45
CA ALA A 182 -14.72 1.49 3.62
C ALA A 182 -15.43 1.75 2.29
N PRO A 183 -16.75 1.50 2.21
CA PRO A 183 -17.54 1.86 1.04
C PRO A 183 -17.45 3.35 0.68
N GLY A 184 -17.06 3.68 -0.54
CA GLY A 184 -16.88 5.08 -0.98
C GLY A 184 -15.45 5.60 -0.94
N MET A 185 -14.52 4.90 -0.29
CA MET A 185 -13.13 5.34 -0.08
C MET A 185 -12.15 4.56 -0.96
N VAL A 186 -10.97 5.14 -1.21
CA VAL A 186 -9.88 4.52 -1.99
C VAL A 186 -8.91 3.84 -1.02
N ALA A 187 -8.31 2.73 -1.43
CA ALA A 187 -7.22 2.09 -0.69
C ALA A 187 -5.90 2.66 -1.23
N GLU A 188 -4.93 2.94 -0.37
CA GLU A 188 -3.63 3.41 -0.83
C GLU A 188 -2.80 2.23 -1.33
N ASP A 189 -2.35 2.30 -2.58
CA ASP A 189 -1.19 1.55 -3.03
C ASP A 189 0.01 2.19 -2.33
N GLY A 190 0.47 1.58 -1.23
CA GLY A 190 1.49 2.15 -0.35
C GLY A 190 2.70 2.64 -1.14
N THR A 191 3.04 3.92 -1.01
CA THR A 191 4.17 4.53 -1.73
C THR A 191 5.49 3.98 -1.19
N GLY A 192 6.27 3.27 -2.02
CA GLY A 192 7.60 2.76 -1.67
C GLY A 192 7.62 1.58 -0.69
N GLN A 193 6.46 1.00 -0.35
CA GLN A 193 6.37 -0.23 0.45
C GLN A 193 6.25 -1.43 -0.48
N THR A 194 6.89 -2.56 -0.16
CA THR A 194 6.81 -3.79 -0.97
C THR A 194 5.40 -4.40 -1.00
N ASN A 195 4.58 -4.10 0.01
CA ASN A 195 3.23 -4.65 0.19
C ASN A 195 2.28 -3.54 0.67
N SER A 196 0.98 -3.68 0.43
CA SER A 196 -0.03 -2.78 0.96
C SER A 196 -0.13 -2.86 2.50
N SER A 197 -0.52 -1.75 3.13
CA SER A 197 -0.71 -1.67 4.58
C SER A 197 -1.68 -2.73 5.11
N TYR A 198 -2.71 -3.05 4.32
CA TYR A 198 -3.73 -4.05 4.67
C TYR A 198 -3.19 -5.47 4.59
N SER A 199 -2.60 -5.86 3.45
CA SER A 199 -2.02 -7.20 3.29
C SER A 199 -0.88 -7.46 4.27
N ALA A 200 -0.04 -6.45 4.54
CA ALA A 200 1.01 -6.54 5.55
C ALA A 200 0.44 -6.79 6.97
N ALA A 201 -0.59 -6.04 7.38
CA ALA A 201 -1.20 -6.22 8.70
C ALA A 201 -1.93 -7.57 8.82
N LEU A 202 -2.61 -7.99 7.75
CA LEU A 202 -3.36 -9.26 7.71
C LEU A 202 -2.42 -10.46 7.75
N ALA A 203 -1.35 -10.47 6.95
CA ALA A 203 -0.37 -11.55 6.94
C ALA A 203 0.26 -11.77 8.32
N THR A 204 0.61 -10.70 9.04
CA THR A 204 1.08 -10.79 10.42
C THR A 204 0.05 -11.47 11.32
N LEU A 205 -1.21 -11.05 11.25
CA LEU A 205 -2.23 -11.48 12.21
C LEU A 205 -2.77 -12.89 11.91
N ILE A 206 -2.84 -13.32 10.65
CA ILE A 206 -3.26 -14.69 10.27
C ILE A 206 -2.36 -15.72 10.96
N THR A 207 -1.06 -15.43 11.06
CA THR A 207 -0.08 -16.34 11.66
C THR A 207 -0.06 -16.28 13.19
N GLN A 208 -0.80 -15.36 13.82
CA GLN A 208 -0.81 -15.19 15.28
C GLN A 208 -1.89 -16.05 15.95
N PRO A 209 -1.52 -16.97 16.85
CA PRO A 209 -2.48 -17.73 17.64
C PRO A 209 -3.22 -16.84 18.65
N GLY A 210 -4.38 -17.31 19.11
CA GLY A 210 -5.17 -16.62 20.15
C GLY A 210 -6.10 -15.52 19.64
N TYR A 211 -6.13 -15.26 18.33
CA TYR A 211 -7.08 -14.33 17.72
C TYR A 211 -8.24 -15.07 17.06
N ALA A 212 -9.42 -14.97 17.67
CA ALA A 212 -10.69 -15.25 17.01
C ALA A 212 -10.83 -14.35 15.78
N VAL A 213 -11.33 -14.90 14.66
CA VAL A 213 -11.25 -14.25 13.34
C VAL A 213 -11.94 -12.89 13.27
N GLU A 214 -13.11 -12.69 13.91
CA GLU A 214 -13.73 -11.37 13.98
C GLU A 214 -12.88 -10.35 14.77
N THR A 215 -12.20 -10.81 15.81
CA THR A 215 -11.25 -9.96 16.55
C THR A 215 -10.01 -9.70 15.72
N LEU A 216 -9.51 -10.69 14.98
CA LEU A 216 -8.38 -10.57 14.08
C LEU A 216 -8.60 -9.45 13.07
N PHE A 217 -9.73 -9.47 12.34
CA PHE A 217 -10.04 -8.44 11.35
C PHE A 217 -10.30 -7.07 11.97
N ARG A 218 -10.81 -7.01 13.22
CA ARG A 218 -10.88 -5.74 13.98
C ARG A 218 -9.49 -5.19 14.27
N VAL A 219 -8.52 -6.03 14.65
CA VAL A 219 -7.13 -5.60 14.91
C VAL A 219 -6.42 -5.22 13.60
N VAL A 220 -6.68 -5.93 12.49
CA VAL A 220 -6.23 -5.52 11.14
C VAL A 220 -6.70 -4.10 10.85
N ALA A 221 -8.00 -3.82 11.05
CA ALA A 221 -8.57 -2.50 10.81
C ALA A 221 -7.85 -1.41 11.62
N THR A 222 -7.66 -1.62 12.93
CA THR A 222 -6.93 -0.68 13.79
C THR A 222 -5.49 -0.45 13.31
N ARG A 223 -4.74 -1.51 12.97
CA ARG A 223 -3.34 -1.37 12.51
C ARG A 223 -3.24 -0.60 11.19
N VAL A 224 -4.18 -0.81 10.28
CA VAL A 224 -4.21 -0.10 8.99
C VAL A 224 -4.59 1.36 9.19
N GLU A 225 -5.59 1.64 10.02
CA GLU A 225 -5.99 3.00 10.37
C GLU A 225 -4.82 3.77 11.01
N ASP A 226 -4.11 3.15 11.95
CA ASP A 226 -2.93 3.75 12.61
C ASP A 226 -1.79 4.01 11.61
N ARG A 227 -1.48 3.05 10.72
CA ARG A 227 -0.40 3.17 9.72
C ARG A 227 -0.70 4.18 8.62
N THR A 228 -1.96 4.39 8.31
CA THR A 228 -2.42 5.30 7.25
C THR A 228 -2.94 6.63 7.81
N GLU A 229 -2.74 6.88 9.10
CA GLU A 229 -3.23 8.08 9.80
C GLU A 229 -4.73 8.35 9.57
N GLY A 230 -5.53 7.28 9.45
CA GLY A 230 -6.96 7.33 9.22
C GLY A 230 -7.38 7.49 7.75
N MET A 231 -6.46 7.53 6.79
CA MET A 231 -6.77 7.63 5.36
C MET A 231 -7.44 6.36 4.82
N GLN A 232 -7.06 5.19 5.36
CA GLN A 232 -7.65 3.91 5.02
C GLN A 232 -8.36 3.30 6.22
N VAL A 233 -9.66 3.00 6.06
CA VAL A 233 -10.50 2.45 7.12
C VAL A 233 -11.06 1.10 6.67
N PRO A 234 -10.41 -0.03 7.00
CA PRO A 234 -10.92 -1.34 6.64
C PRO A 234 -12.28 -1.63 7.26
N TRP A 235 -13.08 -2.44 6.57
CA TRP A 235 -14.43 -2.81 7.02
C TRP A 235 -14.68 -4.31 6.84
N THR A 236 -15.50 -4.90 7.71
CA THR A 236 -15.82 -6.33 7.68
C THR A 236 -17.32 -6.57 7.84
N GLU A 237 -17.84 -7.54 7.08
CA GLU A 237 -19.20 -8.07 7.20
C GLU A 237 -19.10 -9.56 7.55
N SER A 238 -19.59 -9.96 8.72
CA SER A 238 -19.57 -11.37 9.15
C SER A 238 -20.97 -11.97 9.20
N GLY A 239 -21.16 -13.09 8.50
CA GLY A 239 -22.29 -13.99 8.69
C GLY A 239 -21.88 -15.39 9.10
N LEU A 240 -20.69 -15.52 9.72
CA LEU A 240 -20.22 -16.76 10.35
C LEU A 240 -21.22 -17.26 11.39
N ARG A 241 -21.23 -18.57 11.60
CA ARG A 241 -22.16 -19.28 12.48
C ARG A 241 -21.43 -20.41 13.20
N GLY A 242 -21.90 -20.74 14.39
CA GLY A 242 -21.28 -21.74 15.25
C GLY A 242 -21.24 -21.24 16.68
N GLU A 243 -21.00 -22.15 17.62
CA GLU A 243 -20.77 -21.80 19.03
C GLU A 243 -19.27 -21.59 19.34
N ALA A 244 -18.38 -22.05 18.45
CA ALA A 244 -16.93 -21.94 18.60
C ALA A 244 -16.37 -20.85 17.68
N ASP A 245 -15.42 -20.07 18.20
CA ASP A 245 -14.65 -19.12 17.42
C ASP A 245 -13.71 -19.85 16.45
N PHE A 246 -13.50 -19.27 15.26
CA PHE A 246 -12.48 -19.73 14.32
C PHE A 246 -11.20 -18.91 14.51
N CYS A 247 -10.04 -19.57 14.53
CA CYS A 247 -8.73 -18.92 14.60
C CYS A 247 -7.78 -19.55 13.59
N PHE A 248 -7.14 -18.74 12.74
CA PHE A 248 -6.24 -19.21 11.70
C PHE A 248 -5.07 -20.03 12.27
N ALA A 249 -4.33 -19.48 13.23
CA ALA A 249 -3.23 -20.16 13.90
C ALA A 249 -3.62 -20.90 15.20
N GLY A 250 -4.92 -21.14 15.42
CA GLY A 250 -5.44 -21.78 16.65
C GLY A 250 -5.88 -20.79 17.74
N CYS A 251 -6.93 -21.15 18.50
CA CYS A 251 -7.57 -20.27 19.47
C CYS A 251 -6.96 -20.32 20.88
N GLU A 252 -6.21 -21.38 21.20
CA GLU A 252 -5.46 -21.50 22.44
C GLU A 252 -3.96 -21.34 22.15
N LEU A 253 -3.28 -20.61 23.02
CA LEU A 253 -1.83 -20.68 23.17
C LEU A 253 -1.52 -22.02 23.84
N VAL A 254 -1.56 -23.11 23.08
CA VAL A 254 -1.31 -24.45 23.62
C VAL A 254 0.19 -24.59 23.87
N ALA A 255 0.56 -24.74 25.13
CA ALA A 255 1.91 -25.08 25.56
C ALA A 255 1.89 -26.48 26.17
N GLU A 256 3.00 -27.22 26.09
CA GLU A 256 3.08 -28.59 26.62
C GLU A 256 2.95 -28.64 28.14
N ASN A 257 3.26 -27.53 28.82
CA ASN A 257 3.16 -27.38 30.26
C ASN A 257 2.92 -25.91 30.67
N ASP A 258 2.55 -25.70 31.93
CA ASP A 258 2.22 -24.38 32.49
C ASP A 258 3.40 -23.39 32.45
N GLU A 259 4.65 -23.87 32.50
CA GLU A 259 5.85 -23.00 32.41
C GLU A 259 6.07 -22.48 30.99
N GLU A 260 5.91 -23.35 29.98
CA GLU A 260 5.94 -22.95 28.57
C GLU A 260 4.77 -22.01 28.24
N ALA A 261 3.56 -22.26 28.76
CA ALA A 261 2.41 -21.38 28.54
C ALA A 261 2.64 -19.97 29.08
N ALA A 262 3.18 -19.86 30.29
CA ALA A 262 3.50 -18.57 30.89
C ALA A 262 4.57 -17.82 30.09
N ALA A 263 5.65 -18.51 29.70
CA ALA A 263 6.71 -17.91 28.90
C ALA A 263 6.23 -17.53 27.48
N LEU A 264 5.41 -18.37 26.85
CA LEU A 264 4.87 -18.14 25.51
C LEU A 264 3.93 -16.93 25.48
N ALA A 265 3.09 -16.75 26.49
CA ALA A 265 2.19 -15.60 26.58
C ALA A 265 2.96 -14.26 26.63
N GLU A 266 4.11 -14.24 27.31
CA GLU A 266 5.00 -13.08 27.38
C GLU A 266 5.75 -12.85 26.06
N VAL A 267 6.18 -13.93 25.41
CA VAL A 267 6.97 -13.87 24.16
C VAL A 267 6.11 -13.51 22.95
N VAL A 268 4.90 -14.05 22.83
CA VAL A 268 3.97 -13.80 21.70
C VAL A 268 3.51 -12.34 21.66
N THR A 269 3.49 -11.66 22.81
CA THR A 269 3.12 -10.24 22.93
C THR A 269 4.33 -9.29 22.91
N SER A 270 5.55 -9.84 22.85
CA SER A 270 6.79 -9.07 22.82
C SER A 270 7.19 -8.69 21.39
N ASP A 271 7.74 -7.48 21.23
CA ASP A 271 8.42 -7.02 20.00
C ASP A 271 9.96 -7.08 20.15
N ASP A 272 10.45 -7.93 21.05
CA ASP A 272 11.87 -8.18 21.24
C ASP A 272 12.29 -9.54 20.65
N PRO A 273 13.04 -9.56 19.54
CA PRO A 273 13.53 -10.79 18.93
C PRO A 273 14.38 -11.63 19.90
N LEU A 274 15.08 -11.00 20.85
CA LEU A 274 15.89 -11.70 21.83
C LEU A 274 15.03 -12.53 22.80
N MET A 275 13.83 -12.05 23.15
CA MET A 275 12.89 -12.80 23.99
C MET A 275 12.41 -14.07 23.27
N MET A 276 12.19 -13.98 21.96
CA MET A 276 11.80 -15.11 21.12
C MET A 276 12.95 -16.12 20.97
N GLU A 277 14.18 -15.64 20.74
CA GLU A 277 15.38 -16.48 20.67
C GLU A 277 15.60 -17.25 21.98
N VAL A 278 15.54 -16.54 23.12
CA VAL A 278 15.67 -17.14 24.45
C VAL A 278 14.56 -18.16 24.71
N PHE A 279 13.32 -17.89 24.28
CA PHE A 279 12.23 -18.85 24.39
C PHE A 279 12.51 -20.13 23.60
N LEU A 280 12.98 -20.00 22.35
CA LEU A 280 13.30 -21.14 21.49
C LEU A 280 14.48 -21.97 22.00
N ASP A 281 15.40 -21.35 22.75
CA ASP A 281 16.50 -22.04 23.44
C ASP A 281 16.01 -22.83 24.67
N ILE A 282 15.07 -22.25 25.43
CA ILE A 282 14.50 -22.89 26.63
C ILE A 282 13.53 -24.02 26.24
N PHE A 283 12.74 -23.84 25.18
CA PHE A 283 11.72 -24.77 24.68
C PHE A 283 12.00 -25.20 23.23
N PRO A 284 13.04 -26.02 22.98
CA PRO A 284 13.49 -26.32 21.63
C PRO A 284 12.48 -27.14 20.80
N GLU A 285 11.62 -27.90 21.45
CA GLU A 285 10.58 -28.74 20.81
C GLU A 285 9.22 -28.05 20.71
N THR A 286 9.13 -26.74 21.03
CA THR A 286 7.85 -26.00 20.97
C THR A 286 7.24 -26.03 19.57
N GLN A 287 5.92 -26.27 19.51
CA GLN A 287 5.17 -26.22 18.26
C GLN A 287 5.11 -24.81 17.64
N HIS A 288 5.45 -23.78 18.41
CA HIS A 288 5.42 -22.38 17.99
C HIS A 288 6.74 -21.91 17.33
N ARG A 289 7.70 -22.81 17.10
CA ARG A 289 9.02 -22.48 16.55
C ARG A 289 8.94 -21.65 15.27
N THR A 290 8.21 -22.17 14.28
CA THR A 290 8.09 -21.52 12.96
C THR A 290 7.45 -20.14 13.07
N TYR A 291 6.45 -19.98 13.95
CA TYR A 291 5.83 -18.70 14.22
C TYR A 291 6.84 -17.69 14.80
N LEU A 292 7.58 -18.09 15.84
CA LEU A 292 8.52 -17.21 16.53
C LEU A 292 9.69 -16.80 15.62
N GLU A 293 10.25 -17.74 14.85
CA GLU A 293 11.31 -17.45 13.88
C GLU A 293 10.83 -16.48 12.77
N SER A 294 9.58 -16.63 12.31
CA SER A 294 8.97 -15.71 11.35
C SER A 294 8.74 -14.32 11.95
N ARG A 295 8.23 -14.26 13.19
CA ARG A 295 7.98 -12.99 13.88
C ARG A 295 9.29 -12.24 14.15
N MET A 296 10.35 -12.92 14.56
CA MET A 296 11.70 -12.34 14.72
C MET A 296 12.17 -11.68 13.42
N ARG A 297 12.09 -12.39 12.29
CA ARG A 297 12.47 -11.86 10.98
C ARG A 297 11.64 -10.63 10.62
N GLN A 298 10.34 -10.65 10.89
CA GLN A 298 9.47 -9.51 10.62
C GLN A 298 9.81 -8.29 11.48
N ILE A 299 10.05 -8.48 12.78
CA ILE A 299 10.46 -7.39 13.68
C ILE A 299 11.79 -6.79 13.23
N GLU A 300 12.72 -7.61 12.73
CA GLU A 300 14.01 -7.13 12.25
C GLU A 300 13.87 -6.26 10.98
N ILE A 301 12.96 -6.64 10.08
CA ILE A 301 12.57 -5.82 8.93
C ILE A 301 11.90 -4.51 9.40
N GLU A 302 10.90 -4.60 10.29
CA GLU A 302 10.19 -3.43 10.83
C GLU A 302 11.15 -2.46 11.57
N ARG A 303 12.11 -2.98 12.34
CA ARG A 303 13.15 -2.19 13.00
C ARG A 303 14.09 -1.52 12.02
N SER A 304 14.51 -2.22 10.96
CA SER A 304 15.35 -1.62 9.92
C SER A 304 14.64 -0.45 9.21
N ALA A 305 13.36 -0.62 8.87
CA ALA A 305 12.54 0.45 8.30
C ALA A 305 12.32 1.61 9.29
N ALA A 306 12.05 1.30 10.57
CA ALA A 306 11.90 2.31 11.62
C ALA A 306 13.21 3.08 11.88
N ASP A 307 14.38 2.43 11.79
CA ASP A 307 15.69 3.07 11.91
C ASP A 307 15.97 4.01 10.73
N GLU A 308 15.56 3.65 9.51
CA GLU A 308 15.62 4.54 8.35
C GLU A 308 14.69 5.75 8.52
N ILE A 309 13.46 5.53 8.97
CA ILE A 309 12.50 6.61 9.28
C ILE A 309 13.02 7.50 10.42
N ALA A 310 13.65 6.93 11.46
CA ALA A 310 14.22 7.68 12.57
C ALA A 310 15.40 8.55 12.11
N LYS A 311 16.29 8.04 11.25
CA LYS A 311 17.38 8.82 10.63
C LYS A 311 16.84 9.96 9.76
N ALA A 312 15.77 9.70 9.00
CA ALA A 312 15.09 10.72 8.21
C ALA A 312 14.47 11.80 9.12
N ASN A 313 13.83 11.40 10.22
CA ASN A 313 13.23 12.31 11.20
C ASN A 313 14.26 13.12 12.00
N GLU A 314 15.41 12.54 12.33
CA GLU A 314 16.52 13.23 13.01
C GLU A 314 17.14 14.28 12.09
N SER A 315 17.31 13.93 10.81
CA SER A 315 17.71 14.86 9.75
C SER A 315 16.68 15.99 9.58
N ALA A 316 15.38 15.68 9.62
CA ALA A 316 14.30 16.67 9.57
C ALA A 316 14.25 17.57 10.83
N ALA A 317 14.51 17.03 12.02
CA ALA A 317 14.56 17.79 13.27
C ALA A 317 15.74 18.76 13.30
N PHE A 318 16.91 18.33 12.84
CA PHE A 318 18.07 19.19 12.63
C PHE A 318 17.75 20.34 11.66
N LEU A 319 17.05 20.04 10.55
CA LEU A 319 16.62 21.05 9.58
C LEU A 319 15.63 22.05 10.18
N ARG A 320 14.64 21.61 10.99
CA ARG A 320 13.72 22.51 11.73
C ARG A 320 14.45 23.48 12.65
N GLU A 321 15.44 22.99 13.39
CA GLU A 321 16.24 23.79 14.33
C GLU A 321 17.13 24.80 13.59
N ALA A 322 17.79 24.37 12.51
CA ALA A 322 18.66 25.23 11.70
C ALA A 322 17.88 26.33 10.97
N LEU A 323 16.63 26.07 10.60
CA LEU A 323 15.76 26.98 9.85
C LEU A 323 14.83 27.82 10.76
N GLY A 324 14.77 27.52 12.06
CA GLY A 324 13.97 28.27 13.03
C GLY A 324 12.46 28.14 12.86
N VAL A 325 11.98 27.05 12.24
CA VAL A 325 10.56 26.79 11.96
C VAL A 325 10.02 25.63 12.81
N THR A 326 8.77 25.76 13.24
CA THR A 326 8.13 24.79 14.15
C THR A 326 7.53 23.57 13.45
N SER A 327 7.33 23.64 12.13
CA SER A 327 6.80 22.56 11.28
C SER A 327 7.39 22.69 9.87
N LEU A 328 7.64 21.56 9.20
CA LEU A 328 8.13 21.53 7.81
C LEU A 328 6.95 21.34 6.85
N VAL A 329 6.92 22.05 5.72
CA VAL A 329 5.88 21.91 4.68
C VAL A 329 5.82 20.49 4.09
N SER A 330 6.85 19.66 4.33
CA SER A 330 6.85 18.22 4.00
C SER A 330 5.76 17.42 4.74
N GLU A 331 5.22 17.95 5.85
CA GLU A 331 4.13 17.34 6.63
C GLU A 331 2.73 17.61 6.04
N MET A 332 2.63 18.41 4.97
CA MET A 332 1.33 18.84 4.42
C MET A 332 1.06 18.38 2.97
N ILE A 333 2.02 17.76 2.28
CA ILE A 333 1.89 17.45 0.85
C ILE A 333 2.56 16.10 0.53
N THR A 334 1.74 15.05 0.52
CA THR A 334 2.13 13.62 0.44
C THR A 334 2.40 13.02 -0.96
N PRO A 335 2.81 13.75 -2.02
CA PRO A 335 3.43 13.08 -3.17
C PRO A 335 4.96 13.23 -3.28
N TRP A 336 5.62 14.05 -2.45
CA TRP A 336 7.02 14.46 -2.73
C TRP A 336 7.97 14.34 -1.51
N THR A 337 7.86 13.24 -0.76
CA THR A 337 8.47 13.11 0.58
C THR A 337 9.87 12.49 0.61
N GLY A 338 10.49 12.19 -0.53
CA GLY A 338 11.76 11.44 -0.58
C GLY A 338 13.04 12.25 -0.78
N ASP A 339 12.99 13.44 -1.39
CA ASP A 339 14.20 14.17 -1.83
C ASP A 339 14.59 15.31 -0.86
N PRO A 340 15.68 15.15 -0.07
CA PRO A 340 16.19 16.17 0.83
C PRO A 340 16.56 17.49 0.14
N GLN A 341 16.93 17.47 -1.15
CA GLN A 341 17.31 18.66 -1.91
C GLN A 341 16.07 19.52 -2.25
N GLN A 342 14.98 18.90 -2.69
CA GLN A 342 13.70 19.60 -2.89
C GLN A 342 13.14 20.18 -1.61
N ILE A 343 13.19 19.43 -0.51
CA ILE A 343 12.73 19.89 0.80
C ILE A 343 13.56 21.10 1.27
N THR A 344 14.89 21.02 1.17
CA THR A 344 15.81 22.10 1.56
C THR A 344 15.63 23.35 0.72
N ALA A 345 15.41 23.20 -0.59
CA ALA A 345 15.24 24.34 -1.48
C ALA A 345 13.89 25.05 -1.31
N ARG A 346 12.80 24.30 -1.10
CA ARG A 346 11.49 24.86 -0.81
C ARG A 346 11.52 25.69 0.47
N LEU A 347 12.12 25.16 1.54
CA LEU A 347 12.31 25.87 2.80
C LEU A 347 13.25 27.09 2.65
N GLY A 348 14.31 26.95 1.86
CA GLY A 348 15.22 28.04 1.53
C GLY A 348 14.54 29.16 0.73
N MET A 349 13.54 28.84 -0.10
CA MET A 349 12.75 29.79 -0.89
C MET A 349 11.63 30.44 -0.07
N GLU A 350 10.96 29.69 0.81
CA GLU A 350 9.99 30.21 1.79
C GLU A 350 10.63 31.23 2.74
N ALA A 351 11.86 30.97 3.20
CA ALA A 351 12.64 31.93 3.98
C ALA A 351 13.01 33.21 3.19
N ARG A 352 13.04 33.15 1.84
CA ARG A 352 13.26 34.31 0.96
C ARG A 352 12.01 35.20 0.81
N ILE A 353 10.82 34.72 1.21
CA ILE A 353 9.49 35.36 0.98
C ILE A 353 8.98 36.12 2.22
N ALA A 354 9.89 36.45 3.14
CA ALA A 354 9.60 37.46 4.15
C ALA A 354 9.40 38.88 3.55
N GLU A 355 9.47 39.06 2.23
CA GLU A 355 9.09 40.29 1.53
C GLU A 355 7.98 40.00 0.49
N GLN A 356 6.95 40.84 0.52
CA GLN A 356 5.59 40.64 -0.02
C GLN A 356 5.51 40.64 -1.57
N ASP A 357 6.02 39.61 -2.24
CA ASP A 357 5.80 39.41 -3.69
C ASP A 357 4.64 38.42 -3.96
N PRO A 358 3.49 38.88 -4.50
CA PRO A 358 2.32 38.05 -4.78
C PRO A 358 2.59 36.92 -5.79
N ALA A 359 3.59 37.05 -6.66
CA ALA A 359 3.91 36.04 -7.67
C ALA A 359 4.37 34.70 -7.07
N TYR A 360 4.77 34.70 -5.80
CA TYR A 360 5.29 33.54 -5.07
C TYR A 360 4.31 32.99 -4.01
N ALA A 361 3.08 33.49 -3.96
CA ALA A 361 2.09 33.13 -2.94
C ALA A 361 1.59 31.65 -3.01
N LYS A 362 1.98 30.89 -4.04
CA LYS A 362 1.56 29.48 -4.29
C LYS A 362 2.73 28.51 -4.43
N LEU A 363 3.87 28.76 -3.77
CA LEU A 363 5.05 27.87 -3.85
C LEU A 363 4.78 26.44 -3.36
N GLU A 364 3.79 26.25 -2.50
CA GLU A 364 3.31 24.93 -2.08
C GLU A 364 2.85 24.07 -3.26
N GLU A 365 2.46 24.70 -4.38
CA GLU A 365 2.00 24.05 -5.61
C GLU A 365 3.07 24.03 -6.73
N SER A 366 4.33 24.38 -6.41
CA SER A 366 5.42 24.50 -7.40
C SER A 366 6.41 23.33 -7.35
N LEU A 367 6.92 22.92 -8.51
CA LEU A 367 7.97 21.91 -8.63
C LEU A 367 9.32 22.57 -8.90
N PHE A 368 10.35 22.21 -8.14
CA PHE A 368 11.73 22.66 -8.34
C PHE A 368 12.60 21.56 -8.94
N ILE A 369 13.43 21.95 -9.90
CA ILE A 369 14.39 21.07 -10.56
C ILE A 369 15.77 21.69 -10.42
N PHE A 370 16.68 20.96 -9.78
CA PHE A 370 18.06 21.38 -9.57
C PHE A 370 18.98 20.81 -10.64
N PHE A 371 20.05 21.55 -10.90
CA PHE A 371 21.02 21.19 -11.92
C PHE A 371 22.44 21.23 -11.36
N ASP A 372 23.27 20.37 -11.93
CA ASP A 372 24.71 20.42 -11.74
C ASP A 372 25.30 21.73 -12.29
N GLU A 373 26.48 22.09 -11.78
CA GLU A 373 27.21 23.28 -12.17
C GLU A 373 27.47 23.33 -13.69
N ASN A 374 27.15 24.45 -14.33
CA ASN A 374 27.29 24.65 -15.77
C ASN A 374 26.57 23.57 -16.63
N SER A 375 25.49 22.97 -16.09
CA SER A 375 24.68 21.96 -16.79
C SER A 375 23.21 22.38 -16.90
N SER A 376 22.59 22.05 -18.04
CA SER A 376 21.15 22.12 -18.29
C SER A 376 20.53 20.74 -18.53
N THR A 377 21.29 19.67 -18.27
CA THR A 377 20.83 18.29 -18.48
C THR A 377 19.96 17.85 -17.31
N LEU A 378 18.80 17.23 -17.60
CA LEU A 378 17.92 16.64 -16.59
C LEU A 378 18.47 15.28 -16.15
N SER A 379 18.46 15.02 -14.84
CA SER A 379 18.68 13.68 -14.30
C SER A 379 17.50 12.75 -14.64
N GLU A 380 17.71 11.43 -14.55
CA GLU A 380 16.62 10.45 -14.73
C GLU A 380 15.47 10.69 -13.73
N GLU A 381 15.81 11.01 -12.49
CA GLU A 381 14.85 11.37 -11.43
C GLU A 381 14.08 12.66 -11.76
N ALA A 382 14.75 13.69 -12.30
CA ALA A 382 14.07 14.92 -12.72
C ALA A 382 13.11 14.68 -13.89
N LEU A 383 13.44 13.77 -14.81
CA LEU A 383 12.57 13.38 -15.93
C LEU A 383 11.30 12.66 -15.43
N GLU A 384 11.45 11.79 -14.44
CA GLU A 384 10.34 11.08 -13.79
C GLU A 384 9.42 12.06 -13.04
N HIS A 385 9.98 12.94 -12.20
CA HIS A 385 9.24 13.95 -11.48
C HIS A 385 8.49 14.92 -12.42
N LEU A 386 9.10 15.28 -13.55
CA LEU A 386 8.46 16.11 -14.57
C LEU A 386 7.25 15.42 -15.21
N SER A 387 7.34 14.12 -15.48
CA SER A 387 6.24 13.32 -16.03
C SER A 387 5.06 13.26 -15.05
N LEU A 388 5.35 12.98 -13.77
CA LEU A 388 4.36 12.96 -12.71
C LEU A 388 3.70 14.33 -12.52
N PHE A 389 4.48 15.40 -12.45
CA PHE A 389 3.97 16.76 -12.32
C PHE A 389 3.12 17.18 -13.52
N ALA A 390 3.54 16.85 -14.74
CA ALA A 390 2.75 17.13 -15.94
C ALA A 390 1.36 16.48 -15.86
N THR A 391 1.33 15.20 -15.47
CA THR A 391 0.10 14.38 -15.44
C THR A 391 -0.85 14.76 -14.31
N TYR A 392 -0.32 14.91 -13.09
CA TYR A 392 -1.16 15.01 -11.89
C TYR A 392 -1.40 16.44 -11.42
N THR A 393 -0.58 17.38 -11.87
CA THR A 393 -0.62 18.76 -11.38
C THR A 393 -0.86 19.74 -12.50
N ALA A 394 0.01 19.78 -13.52
CA ALA A 394 -0.07 20.76 -14.59
C ALA A 394 -1.31 20.55 -15.47
N GLU A 395 -1.59 19.33 -15.94
CA GLU A 395 -2.74 19.09 -16.81
C GLU A 395 -4.08 19.41 -16.12
N PRO A 396 -4.35 18.96 -14.87
CA PRO A 396 -5.56 19.34 -14.15
C PRO A 396 -5.67 20.86 -13.94
N HIS A 397 -4.58 21.53 -13.56
CA HIS A 397 -4.56 22.97 -13.36
C HIS A 397 -4.87 23.74 -14.64
N LEU A 398 -4.28 23.35 -15.77
CA LEU A 398 -4.52 23.98 -17.07
C LEU A 398 -5.96 23.74 -17.58
N ARG A 399 -6.58 22.60 -17.24
CA ARG A 399 -7.99 22.35 -17.55
C ARG A 399 -8.93 23.26 -16.77
N GLU A 400 -8.59 23.56 -15.51
CA GLU A 400 -9.39 24.42 -14.64
C GLU A 400 -9.18 25.90 -14.92
N ASN A 401 -7.93 26.31 -15.14
CA ASN A 401 -7.52 27.72 -15.17
C ASN A 401 -7.11 28.23 -16.56
N GLY A 402 -7.01 27.36 -17.56
CA GLY A 402 -6.65 27.73 -18.94
C GLY A 402 -5.13 27.74 -19.21
N PRO A 403 -4.73 27.91 -20.48
CA PRO A 403 -3.34 27.71 -20.90
C PRO A 403 -2.38 28.71 -20.25
N SER A 404 -2.73 29.98 -20.00
CA SER A 404 -1.74 31.00 -19.59
C SER A 404 -1.30 30.95 -18.11
N THR A 405 -1.46 29.81 -17.46
CA THR A 405 -1.42 29.69 -16.00
C THR A 405 -0.24 28.86 -15.47
N LEU A 406 0.74 28.53 -16.31
CA LEU A 406 1.97 27.87 -15.90
C LEU A 406 3.20 28.71 -16.26
N SER A 407 4.06 28.98 -15.29
CA SER A 407 5.28 29.78 -15.47
C SER A 407 6.51 28.99 -15.06
N ILE A 408 7.54 28.96 -15.90
CA ILE A 408 8.85 28.41 -15.55
C ILE A 408 9.80 29.56 -15.26
N VAL A 409 10.44 29.51 -14.10
CA VAL A 409 11.46 30.47 -13.65
C VAL A 409 12.77 29.73 -13.46
N ALA A 410 13.81 30.11 -14.18
CA ALA A 410 15.15 29.56 -13.98
C ALA A 410 16.10 30.59 -13.35
N SER A 411 17.07 30.08 -12.62
CA SER A 411 18.08 30.85 -11.88
C SER A 411 19.50 30.35 -12.19
N CYS A 412 20.46 31.26 -12.04
CA CYS A 412 21.90 30.97 -12.10
C CYS A 412 22.55 31.11 -10.73
N SER A 413 23.60 30.31 -10.48
CA SER A 413 24.55 30.62 -9.41
C SER A 413 25.54 31.72 -9.86
N PRO A 414 26.00 32.62 -8.97
CA PRO A 414 27.03 33.62 -9.30
C PRO A 414 28.35 33.05 -9.82
N ASP A 415 28.63 31.79 -9.51
CA ASP A 415 29.87 31.10 -9.89
C ASP A 415 29.79 30.41 -11.27
N GLU A 416 28.62 30.42 -11.91
CA GLU A 416 28.46 29.88 -13.26
C GLU A 416 29.10 30.79 -14.30
N THR A 417 29.94 30.19 -15.14
CA THR A 417 30.73 30.93 -16.13
C THR A 417 29.96 31.24 -17.41
N ASP A 418 28.87 30.50 -17.65
CA ASP A 418 28.00 30.64 -18.79
C ASP A 418 26.63 31.12 -18.33
N MET A 419 26.29 32.37 -18.66
CA MET A 419 24.97 32.91 -18.34
C MET A 419 23.86 32.24 -19.17
N GLU A 420 24.15 31.75 -20.37
CA GLU A 420 23.14 31.18 -21.27
C GLU A 420 22.57 29.86 -20.71
N ILE A 421 23.32 29.17 -19.84
CA ILE A 421 22.93 27.88 -19.24
C ILE A 421 21.60 27.93 -18.46
N CYS A 422 21.26 29.09 -17.89
CA CYS A 422 20.05 29.22 -17.08
C CYS A 422 18.80 29.36 -17.95
N GLN A 423 18.94 30.00 -19.11
CA GLN A 423 17.89 30.00 -20.11
C GLN A 423 17.71 28.57 -20.65
N ASP A 424 18.80 27.87 -20.91
CA ASP A 424 18.76 26.47 -21.34
C ASP A 424 18.04 25.56 -20.35
N ARG A 425 18.23 25.74 -19.03
CA ARG A 425 17.49 24.98 -18.01
C ARG A 425 15.98 25.17 -18.12
N ALA A 426 15.53 26.42 -18.29
CA ALA A 426 14.10 26.69 -18.47
C ALA A 426 13.56 26.04 -19.75
N PHE A 427 14.35 26.06 -20.83
CA PHE A 427 13.98 25.46 -22.11
C PHE A 427 13.92 23.93 -22.05
N VAL A 428 14.90 23.28 -21.42
CA VAL A 428 14.92 21.82 -21.29
C VAL A 428 13.73 21.33 -20.45
N VAL A 429 13.38 22.05 -19.38
CA VAL A 429 12.18 21.75 -18.58
C VAL A 429 10.91 21.95 -19.39
N ARG A 430 10.79 23.06 -20.14
CA ARG A 430 9.64 23.30 -21.03
C ARG A 430 9.50 22.18 -22.06
N ASP A 431 10.59 21.83 -22.74
CA ASP A 431 10.58 20.82 -23.80
C ASP A 431 10.18 19.45 -23.26
N GLN A 432 10.59 19.13 -22.02
CA GLN A 432 10.16 17.93 -21.34
C GLN A 432 8.67 17.98 -20.93
N LEU A 433 8.14 19.12 -20.49
CA LEU A 433 6.70 19.27 -20.25
C LEU A 433 5.90 19.09 -21.55
N ILE A 434 6.40 19.62 -22.68
CA ILE A 434 5.81 19.42 -24.01
C ILE A 434 5.83 17.94 -24.41
N ALA A 435 6.92 17.24 -24.12
CA ALA A 435 7.01 15.80 -24.35
C ALA A 435 5.98 15.01 -23.51
N ASN A 436 5.55 15.56 -22.36
CA ASN A 436 4.50 15.03 -21.50
C ASN A 436 3.12 15.69 -21.76
N GLU A 437 2.85 16.05 -23.02
CA GLU A 437 1.55 16.53 -23.49
C GLU A 437 1.07 17.88 -22.92
N ILE A 438 1.95 18.64 -22.25
CA ILE A 438 1.65 20.03 -21.86
C ILE A 438 1.94 20.97 -23.04
N TYR A 439 0.90 21.58 -23.59
CA TYR A 439 1.04 22.44 -24.78
C TYR A 439 1.96 23.65 -24.52
N ASP A 440 2.84 23.96 -25.48
CA ASP A 440 3.78 25.10 -25.41
C ASP A 440 3.08 26.44 -25.14
N VAL A 441 1.89 26.66 -25.74
CA VAL A 441 1.07 27.87 -25.51
C VAL A 441 0.61 28.04 -24.07
N ALA A 442 0.73 26.99 -23.25
CA ALA A 442 0.39 27.01 -21.84
C ALA A 442 1.55 27.40 -20.92
N ILE A 443 2.76 27.53 -21.47
CA ILE A 443 3.97 27.73 -20.69
C ILE A 443 4.49 29.13 -20.91
N ARG A 444 4.58 29.91 -19.84
CA ARG A 444 5.27 31.19 -19.82
C ARG A 444 6.69 31.00 -19.28
N LEU A 445 7.69 31.43 -20.04
CA LEU A 445 9.05 31.52 -19.52
C LEU A 445 9.22 32.89 -18.88
N THR A 446 9.61 32.90 -17.61
CA THR A 446 9.88 34.12 -16.85
C THR A 446 11.34 34.10 -16.43
N GLU A 447 12.11 35.09 -16.88
CA GLU A 447 13.51 35.21 -16.52
C GLU A 447 13.64 35.98 -15.20
N ASN A 448 14.27 35.39 -14.19
CA ASN A 448 14.58 36.09 -12.95
C ASN A 448 16.11 36.20 -12.77
N TRP A 449 16.65 37.36 -13.11
CA TRP A 449 18.07 37.63 -13.02
C TRP A 449 18.39 38.48 -11.78
N GLY A 450 19.11 37.91 -10.82
CA GLY A 450 20.09 38.67 -10.04
C GLY A 450 19.68 39.35 -8.73
N SER A 451 18.72 38.82 -7.96
CA SER A 451 18.56 39.23 -6.55
C SER A 451 18.79 38.06 -5.59
N ILE A 452 20.05 37.65 -5.41
CA ILE A 452 20.45 36.50 -4.60
C ILE A 452 21.26 36.95 -3.38
N ARG A 453 20.82 36.61 -2.17
CA ARG A 453 21.63 36.71 -0.94
C ARG A 453 22.20 35.33 -0.58
N GLN A 454 23.47 35.30 -0.19
CA GLN A 454 24.16 34.09 0.27
C GLN A 454 23.49 33.50 1.52
N ILE A 455 23.16 32.21 1.46
CA ILE A 455 22.74 31.41 2.62
C ILE A 455 23.99 30.71 3.15
N SER A 456 24.37 30.93 4.41
CA SER A 456 25.51 30.20 5.00
C SER A 456 25.05 28.85 5.51
N ALA A 457 25.50 27.76 4.89
CA ALA A 457 25.42 26.45 5.50
C ALA A 457 26.57 26.27 6.49
N GLY A 458 26.29 25.68 7.65
CA GLY A 458 27.32 25.08 8.50
C GLY A 458 27.88 23.80 7.86
N ASP A 459 28.58 22.97 8.64
CA ASP A 459 29.18 21.68 8.24
C ASP A 459 28.15 20.57 7.89
N SER A 460 27.10 20.88 7.13
CA SER A 460 26.03 19.95 6.73
C SER A 460 26.34 19.13 5.47
N GLY A 461 27.50 19.35 4.83
CA GLY A 461 27.87 18.68 3.57
C GLY A 461 27.02 19.07 2.36
N PHE A 462 26.10 20.03 2.52
CA PHE A 462 25.26 20.57 1.46
C PHE A 462 25.96 21.74 0.75
N GLU A 463 25.95 21.77 -0.57
CA GLU A 463 26.51 22.86 -1.37
C GLU A 463 25.49 24.00 -1.50
N PRO A 464 25.66 25.15 -0.81
CA PRO A 464 24.66 26.22 -0.78
C PRO A 464 24.42 26.87 -2.14
N GLU A 465 25.41 26.77 -3.01
CA GLU A 465 25.39 27.29 -4.38
C GLU A 465 24.45 26.49 -5.30
N ALA A 466 24.18 25.21 -4.97
CA ALA A 466 23.23 24.37 -5.70
C ALA A 466 21.79 24.92 -5.66
N LEU A 467 21.42 25.63 -4.59
CA LEU A 467 20.10 26.27 -4.44
C LEU A 467 19.86 27.44 -5.39
N ASN A 468 20.89 27.86 -6.13
CA ASN A 468 20.77 28.93 -7.13
C ASN A 468 20.78 28.39 -8.55
N ARG A 469 20.96 27.08 -8.75
CA ARG A 469 20.99 26.38 -10.04
C ARG A 469 19.70 25.57 -10.23
N TYR A 470 18.60 26.26 -10.53
CA TYR A 470 17.29 25.61 -10.61
C TYR A 470 16.42 26.12 -11.75
N ALA A 471 15.41 25.32 -12.09
CA ALA A 471 14.21 25.73 -12.81
C ALA A 471 12.98 25.36 -11.94
N ALA A 472 12.15 26.35 -11.66
CA ALA A 472 10.94 26.22 -10.85
C ALA A 472 9.71 26.37 -11.74
N ILE A 473 8.79 25.43 -11.63
CA ILE A 473 7.52 25.43 -12.35
C ILE A 473 6.44 25.92 -11.39
N MET A 474 5.88 27.09 -11.67
CA MET A 474 4.89 27.76 -10.84
C MET A 474 3.52 27.73 -11.51
N LEU A 475 2.50 27.37 -10.74
CA LEU A 475 1.10 27.48 -11.14
C LEU A 475 0.59 28.88 -10.78
N LEU A 476 0.25 29.66 -11.80
CA LEU A 476 -0.40 30.95 -11.66
C LEU A 476 -1.91 30.74 -11.58
N SER A 477 -2.63 31.55 -10.81
CA SER A 477 -4.08 31.64 -10.92
C SER A 477 -4.44 32.81 -11.82
N ASP A 478 -5.20 32.60 -12.89
CA ASP A 478 -5.78 33.69 -13.66
C ASP A 478 -6.83 34.40 -12.80
N THR A 479 -6.42 35.45 -12.08
CA THR A 479 -7.25 36.64 -11.93
C THR A 479 -6.77 37.66 -12.96
N PRO A 480 -7.59 38.07 -13.92
CA PRO A 480 -7.30 39.29 -14.66
C PRO A 480 -7.35 40.44 -13.64
N ASP A 481 -6.25 41.20 -13.58
CA ASP A 481 -5.95 42.35 -12.72
C ASP A 481 -5.21 42.03 -11.41
N ASP A 482 -3.87 42.01 -11.49
CA ASP A 482 -3.00 42.97 -10.75
C ASP A 482 -1.66 43.18 -11.49
#